data_AF-A0A975C379-F1
#
_entry.id   AF-A0A975C379-F1
#
_cell.length_a   1.000
_cell.length_b   1.000
_cell.length_c   1.000
_cell.angle_alpha   90.00
_cell.angle_beta   90.00
_cell.angle_gamma   90.00
#
_symmetry.space_group_name_H-M   'P 1'
#
loop_
_entity.id
_entity.type
_entity.pdbx_description
1 polymer ?
#
loop_
_entity_poly.entity_id
_entity_poly.type
_entity_poly.pdbx_seq_one_letter_code
_entity_poly.pdbx_strand_id
1 'polypeptide(L)'
;MNDGWIGTGKVRARETGEVVEITIDGLTTQAKYYKPLVYEFMRKEWASRPSYGDYVVEIAMEHVGDPPWMDLDNLAKALLDAIKGYLFHDDSQVARLLVERREGERERITIRSFPRKG
;
A
#
# COMPACT_ATOMS: atom_id res chain seq x y z
N MET A 1 4.61 14.71 -19.13
CA MET A 1 5.62 13.83 -18.48
C MET A 1 4.84 13.05 -17.44
N ASN A 2 4.82 11.71 -17.48
CA ASN A 2 4.13 10.94 -16.44
C ASN A 2 4.83 11.20 -15.11
N ASP A 3 4.07 11.49 -14.04
CA ASP A 3 4.57 11.75 -12.68
C ASP A 3 5.21 10.50 -12.00
N GLY A 4 5.87 9.63 -12.77
CA GLY A 4 6.51 8.40 -12.32
C GLY A 4 5.55 7.22 -12.07
N TRP A 5 4.24 7.40 -12.31
CA TRP A 5 3.25 6.33 -12.11
C TRP A 5 3.39 5.20 -13.13
N ILE A 6 3.39 3.97 -12.63
CA ILE A 6 3.26 2.73 -13.40
C ILE A 6 2.03 1.95 -12.94
N GLY A 7 1.57 1.03 -13.78
CA GLY A 7 0.36 0.25 -13.55
C GLY A 7 -0.84 0.74 -14.36
N THR A 8 -1.80 -0.17 -14.55
CA THR A 8 -3.06 0.11 -15.22
C THR A 8 -4.22 -0.48 -14.40
N GLY A 9 -5.42 0.08 -14.55
CA GLY A 9 -6.60 -0.36 -13.79
C GLY A 9 -6.62 0.15 -12.35
N LYS A 10 -6.91 -0.75 -11.40
CA LYS A 10 -7.15 -0.37 -9.99
C LYS A 10 -5.89 -0.07 -9.19
N VAL A 11 -4.75 -0.68 -9.53
CA VAL A 11 -3.50 -0.51 -8.78
C VAL A 11 -2.51 0.29 -9.61
N ARG A 12 -1.95 1.32 -9.00
CA ARG A 12 -0.86 2.12 -9.56
C ARG A 12 0.18 2.36 -8.49
N ALA A 13 1.44 2.45 -8.89
CA ALA A 13 2.51 2.79 -7.96
C ALA A 13 3.50 3.76 -8.59
N ARG A 14 4.21 4.51 -7.76
CA ARG A 14 5.34 5.34 -8.15
C ARG A 14 6.42 5.31 -7.09
N GLU A 15 7.63 5.61 -7.50
CA GLU A 15 8.77 5.86 -6.62
C GLU A 15 9.10 7.36 -6.67
N THR A 16 9.33 7.98 -5.52
CA THR A 16 9.75 9.38 -5.39
C THR A 16 10.80 9.50 -4.30
N GLY A 17 12.07 9.56 -4.71
CA GLY A 17 13.18 9.43 -3.77
C GLY A 17 13.16 8.04 -3.13
N GLU A 18 13.16 7.97 -1.79
CA GLU A 18 13.10 6.72 -1.03
C GLU A 18 11.65 6.28 -0.70
N VAL A 19 10.65 7.01 -1.19
CA VAL A 19 9.24 6.73 -0.92
C VAL A 19 8.64 5.97 -2.08
N VAL A 20 8.09 4.79 -1.79
CA VAL A 20 7.19 4.08 -2.69
C VAL A 20 5.76 4.38 -2.29
N GLU A 21 4.96 4.84 -3.25
CA GLU A 21 3.54 5.12 -3.08
C GLU A 21 2.73 4.18 -3.98
N ILE A 22 1.77 3.46 -3.40
CA ILE A 22 0.85 2.57 -4.10
C ILE A 22 -0.57 3.08 -3.85
N THR A 23 -1.35 3.24 -4.91
CA THR A 23 -2.78 3.60 -4.83
C THR A 23 -3.63 2.46 -5.37
N ILE A 24 -4.73 2.18 -4.69
CA ILE A 24 -5.77 1.23 -5.08
C ILE A 24 -7.08 2.01 -5.20
N ASP A 25 -7.60 2.14 -6.41
CA ASP A 25 -8.85 2.87 -6.65
C ASP A 25 -10.08 1.96 -6.42
N GLY A 26 -11.04 2.47 -5.64
CA GLY A 26 -12.26 1.81 -5.23
C GLY A 26 -12.15 1.03 -3.92
N LEU A 27 -13.23 1.04 -3.13
CA LEU A 27 -13.31 0.27 -1.89
C LEU A 27 -14.15 -1.01 -2.06
N THR A 28 -13.87 -1.97 -1.20
CA THR A 28 -14.67 -3.18 -1.02
C THR A 28 -14.79 -3.46 0.47
N THR A 29 -15.76 -4.28 0.86
CA THR A 29 -15.91 -4.74 2.25
C THR A 29 -14.97 -5.90 2.62
N GLN A 30 -14.27 -6.49 1.64
CA GLN A 30 -13.46 -7.70 1.86
C GLN A 30 -11.97 -7.37 1.88
N ALA A 31 -11.37 -7.21 3.07
CA ALA A 31 -9.93 -6.96 3.23
C ALA A 31 -9.05 -7.98 2.46
N LYS A 32 -9.45 -9.26 2.46
CA LYS A 32 -8.74 -10.34 1.76
C LYS A 32 -8.65 -10.16 0.24
N TYR A 33 -9.52 -9.34 -0.37
CA TYR A 33 -9.48 -9.03 -1.80
C TYR A 33 -8.19 -8.30 -2.20
N TYR A 34 -7.66 -7.46 -1.31
CA TYR A 34 -6.55 -6.58 -1.63
C TYR A 34 -5.21 -7.32 -1.74
N LYS A 35 -5.01 -8.40 -0.98
CA LYS A 35 -3.78 -9.18 -1.02
C LYS A 35 -3.44 -9.71 -2.43
N PRO A 36 -4.27 -10.53 -3.09
CA PRO A 36 -3.96 -11.04 -4.43
C PRO A 36 -3.87 -9.91 -5.46
N LEU A 37 -4.69 -8.86 -5.33
CA LEU A 37 -4.68 -7.71 -6.25
C LEU A 37 -3.34 -6.96 -6.23
N VAL A 38 -2.86 -6.59 -5.04
CA VAL A 38 -1.58 -5.89 -4.89
C VAL A 38 -0.42 -6.82 -5.19
N TYR A 39 -0.47 -8.08 -4.75
CA TYR A 39 0.58 -9.05 -5.02
C TYR A 39 0.78 -9.30 -6.52
N GLU A 40 -0.31 -9.46 -7.29
CA GLU A 40 -0.20 -9.62 -8.75
C GLU A 40 0.43 -8.39 -9.41
N PHE A 41 0.08 -7.18 -8.96
CA PHE A 41 0.69 -5.96 -9.43
C PHE A 41 2.20 -5.93 -9.11
N MET A 42 2.58 -6.15 -7.84
CA MET A 42 3.98 -6.17 -7.42
C MET A 42 4.79 -7.20 -8.21
N ARG A 43 4.21 -8.37 -8.48
CA ARG A 43 4.88 -9.44 -9.22
C ARG A 43 5.07 -9.15 -10.71
N LYS A 44 4.11 -8.50 -11.36
CA LYS A 44 4.11 -8.31 -12.83
C LYS A 44 4.67 -6.97 -13.28
N GLU A 45 4.38 -5.92 -12.53
CA GLU A 45 4.61 -4.54 -12.95
C GLU A 45 5.74 -3.86 -12.17
N TRP A 46 6.03 -4.31 -10.95
CA TRP A 46 7.03 -3.65 -10.09
C TRP A 46 8.42 -4.28 -10.22
N ALA A 47 9.43 -3.44 -10.48
CA ALA A 47 10.82 -3.84 -10.43
C ALA A 47 11.32 -3.82 -8.97
N SER A 48 11.53 -5.02 -8.40
CA SER A 48 11.88 -5.21 -6.99
C SER A 48 13.30 -4.72 -6.65
N ARG A 49 13.44 -3.91 -5.58
CA ARG A 49 14.71 -3.52 -4.94
C ARG A 49 14.57 -3.42 -3.42
N PRO A 50 14.18 -4.50 -2.71
CA PRO A 50 14.10 -4.48 -1.26
C PRO A 50 15.49 -4.21 -0.69
N SER A 51 15.54 -3.44 0.39
CA SER A 51 16.77 -3.21 1.15
C SER A 51 16.58 -3.57 2.63
N TYR A 52 17.71 -3.75 3.30
CA TYR A 52 17.76 -3.96 4.74
C TYR A 52 17.56 -2.62 5.48
N GLY A 53 17.09 -2.72 6.72
CA GLY A 53 16.84 -1.55 7.60
C GLY A 53 15.38 -1.45 8.04
N ASP A 54 15.12 -0.50 8.93
CA ASP A 54 13.78 -0.22 9.44
C ASP A 54 12.97 0.58 8.41
N TYR A 55 11.67 0.28 8.32
CA TYR A 55 10.71 0.93 7.45
C TYR A 55 9.55 1.54 8.22
N VAL A 56 9.00 2.59 7.65
CA VAL A 56 7.70 3.14 7.99
C VAL A 56 6.72 2.74 6.88
N VAL A 57 5.57 2.21 7.28
CA VAL A 57 4.45 1.95 6.37
C VAL A 57 3.22 2.74 6.84
N GLU A 58 2.67 3.54 5.94
CA GLU A 58 1.43 4.28 6.15
C GLU A 58 0.36 3.75 5.19
N ILE A 59 -0.81 3.42 5.72
CA ILE A 59 -1.97 2.94 4.96
C ILE A 59 -3.14 3.86 5.28
N ALA A 60 -3.59 4.61 4.26
CA ALA A 60 -4.77 5.46 4.36
C ALA A 60 -5.90 4.87 3.53
N MET A 61 -7.03 4.58 4.18
CA MET A 61 -8.28 4.18 3.53
C MET A 61 -9.22 5.40 3.46
N GLU A 62 -9.38 5.94 2.27
CA GLU A 62 -10.22 7.09 1.94
C GLU A 62 -11.60 6.61 1.48
N HIS A 63 -12.66 7.08 2.12
CA HIS A 63 -14.05 6.77 1.77
C HIS A 63 -14.85 8.04 1.48
N VAL A 64 -15.93 7.89 0.72
CA VAL A 64 -16.92 8.96 0.47
C VAL A 64 -18.22 8.56 1.16
N GLY A 65 -18.77 9.43 2.01
CA GLY A 65 -19.95 9.11 2.81
C GLY A 65 -19.63 8.07 3.89
N ASP A 66 -20.52 7.09 4.08
CA ASP A 66 -20.34 6.07 5.10
C ASP A 66 -19.20 5.10 4.76
N PRO A 67 -18.27 4.83 5.68
CA PRO A 67 -17.18 3.91 5.40
C PRO A 67 -17.65 2.45 5.32
N PRO A 68 -17.00 1.60 4.51
CA PRO A 68 -17.27 0.18 4.52
C PRO A 68 -16.98 -0.43 5.89
N TRP A 69 -17.81 -1.40 6.29
CA TRP A 69 -17.54 -2.24 7.45
C TRP A 69 -16.41 -3.22 7.10
N MET A 70 -15.19 -2.80 7.38
CA MET A 70 -13.95 -3.54 7.15
C MET A 70 -13.02 -3.31 8.34
N ASP A 71 -12.31 -4.34 8.78
CA ASP A 71 -11.28 -4.18 9.79
C ASP A 71 -9.99 -3.61 9.19
N LEU A 72 -9.48 -2.55 9.80
CA LEU A 72 -8.21 -1.93 9.39
C LEU A 72 -7.02 -2.87 9.67
N ASP A 73 -7.10 -3.73 10.68
CA ASP A 73 -6.04 -4.70 11.00
C ASP A 73 -5.87 -5.73 9.86
N ASN A 74 -6.99 -6.22 9.33
CA ASN A 74 -7.05 -7.25 8.31
C ASN A 74 -6.68 -6.65 6.97
N LEU A 75 -7.10 -5.40 6.71
CA LEU A 75 -6.63 -4.65 5.56
C LEU A 75 -5.12 -4.48 5.62
N ALA A 76 -4.58 -3.99 6.74
CA ALA A 76 -3.15 -3.76 6.89
C ALA A 76 -2.35 -5.06 6.73
N LYS A 77 -2.78 -6.14 7.37
CA LYS A 77 -2.16 -7.46 7.23
C LYS A 77 -2.14 -7.93 5.78
N ALA A 78 -3.27 -7.83 5.08
CA ALA A 78 -3.37 -8.23 3.68
C ALA A 78 -2.44 -7.42 2.76
N LEU A 79 -2.30 -6.13 3.01
CA LEU A 79 -1.45 -5.24 2.22
C LEU A 79 0.04 -5.42 2.52
N LEU A 80 0.41 -5.55 3.80
CA LEU A 80 1.79 -5.84 4.22
C LEU A 80 2.29 -7.17 3.61
N ASP A 81 1.45 -8.21 3.66
CA ASP A 81 1.75 -9.50 3.04
C ASP A 81 1.99 -9.39 1.52
N ALA A 82 1.29 -8.46 0.85
CA ALA A 82 1.36 -8.31 -0.60
C ALA A 82 2.60 -7.52 -1.07
N ILE A 83 3.12 -6.61 -0.23
CA ILE A 83 4.29 -5.78 -0.54
C ILE A 83 5.60 -6.32 0.05
N LYS A 84 5.51 -7.25 1.02
CA LYS A 84 6.66 -8.01 1.55
C LYS A 84 7.38 -8.77 0.44
N GLY A 85 8.70 -8.77 0.49
CA GLY A 85 9.58 -9.33 -0.54
C GLY A 85 9.81 -8.40 -1.74
N TYR A 86 9.05 -7.30 -1.84
CA TYR A 86 9.19 -6.31 -2.90
C TYR A 86 9.72 -4.97 -2.40
N LEU A 87 9.12 -4.44 -1.33
CA LEU A 87 9.50 -3.13 -0.76
C LEU A 87 10.50 -3.26 0.40
N PHE A 88 10.43 -4.37 1.12
CA PHE A 88 11.32 -4.79 2.21
C PHE A 88 11.36 -6.33 2.22
N HIS A 89 12.38 -6.93 2.83
CA HIS A 89 12.52 -8.39 2.85
C HIS A 89 11.50 -9.06 3.77
N ASP A 90 11.25 -8.48 4.94
CA ASP A 90 10.42 -9.09 5.98
C ASP A 90 9.59 -8.06 6.75
N ASP A 91 8.43 -8.47 7.26
CA ASP A 91 7.52 -7.62 8.05
C ASP A 91 8.13 -7.19 9.38
N SER A 92 9.11 -7.94 9.91
CA SER A 92 9.92 -7.50 11.05
C SER A 92 10.70 -6.19 10.79
N GLN A 93 10.91 -5.80 9.52
CA GLN A 93 11.52 -4.52 9.18
C GLN A 93 10.55 -3.33 9.34
N VAL A 94 9.25 -3.56 9.50
CA VAL A 94 8.27 -2.47 9.67
C VAL A 94 8.30 -1.99 11.12
N ALA A 95 9.10 -0.97 11.38
CA ALA A 95 9.28 -0.40 12.72
C ALA A 95 8.19 0.62 13.11
N ARG A 96 7.44 1.14 12.13
CA ARG A 96 6.25 1.97 12.35
C ARG A 96 5.19 1.64 11.32
N LEU A 97 3.99 1.33 11.81
CA LEU A 97 2.80 1.13 10.98
C LEU A 97 1.73 2.14 11.40
N LEU A 98 1.27 2.96 10.46
CA LEU A 98 0.08 3.79 10.62
C LEU A 98 -1.00 3.26 9.70
N VAL A 99 -2.17 2.98 10.25
CA VAL A 99 -3.34 2.57 9.48
C VAL A 99 -4.48 3.48 9.88
N GLU A 100 -5.00 4.24 8.94
CA GLU A 100 -6.08 5.17 9.19
C GLU A 100 -7.21 5.00 8.20
N ARG A 101 -8.41 5.29 8.70
CA ARG A 101 -9.60 5.53 7.91
C ARG A 101 -9.91 7.01 7.98
N ARG A 102 -10.13 7.63 6.82
CA ARG A 102 -10.50 9.04 6.73
C ARG A 102 -11.47 9.28 5.60
N GLU A 103 -12.25 10.34 5.72
CA GLU A 103 -13.03 10.86 4.62
C GLU A 103 -12.09 11.45 3.55
N GLY A 104 -12.41 11.25 2.29
CA GLY A 104 -11.65 11.78 1.17
C GLY A 104 -12.53 12.11 -0.03
N GLU A 105 -11.94 12.62 -1.10
CA GLU A 105 -12.68 13.00 -2.31
C GLU A 105 -13.11 11.81 -3.17
N ARG A 106 -12.56 10.62 -2.90
CA ARG A 106 -12.83 9.39 -3.63
C ARG A 106 -12.52 8.17 -2.77
N GLU A 107 -13.16 7.06 -3.13
CA GLU A 107 -12.85 5.75 -2.57
C GLU A 107 -11.46 5.27 -3.03
N ARG A 108 -10.52 5.18 -2.09
CA ARG A 108 -9.13 4.83 -2.39
C ARG A 108 -8.42 4.23 -1.18
N ILE A 109 -7.44 3.37 -1.44
CA ILE A 109 -6.43 3.01 -0.46
C ILE A 109 -5.07 3.50 -0.95
N THR A 110 -4.34 4.20 -0.09
CA THR A 110 -2.98 4.66 -0.37
C THR A 110 -2.02 3.99 0.60
N ILE A 111 -0.96 3.38 0.07
CA ILE A 111 0.14 2.79 0.83
C ILE A 111 1.38 3.64 0.56
N ARG A 112 2.05 4.08 1.62
CA ARG A 112 3.38 4.69 1.52
C ARG A 112 4.36 3.84 2.31
N SER A 113 5.47 3.47 1.68
CA SER A 113 6.57 2.74 2.30
C SER A 113 7.86 3.51 2.10
N PHE A 114 8.60 3.74 3.17
CA PHE A 114 9.88 4.46 3.11
C PHE A 114 10.80 4.05 4.28
N PRO A 115 12.13 4.15 4.12
CA PRO A 115 13.07 3.90 5.21
C PRO A 115 12.79 4.80 6.42
N ARG A 116 12.85 4.22 7.61
CA ARG A 116 12.81 4.97 8.86
C ARG A 116 14.15 5.68 9.03
N LYS A 117 14.12 7.01 9.00
CA LYS A 117 15.28 7.83 9.40
C LYS A 117 15.34 7.82 10.93
N GLY A 118 16.53 7.45 11.45
CA GLY A 118 16.82 7.41 12.88
C GLY A 118 16.80 8.79 13.52
#